data_AF-A0A955LDD8-F1
#
_entry.id   AF-A0A955LDD8-F1
#
_cell.length_a   1.000
_cell.length_b   1.000
_cell.length_c   1.000
_cell.angle_alpha   90.00
_cell.angle_beta   90.00
_cell.angle_gamma   90.00
#
_symmetry.space_group_name_H-M   'P 1'
#
loop_
_entity.id
_entity.type
_entity.pdbx_description
1 polymer ?
#
loop_
_entity_poly.entity_id
_entity_poly.type
_entity_poly.pdbx_seq_one_letter_code
_entity_poly.pdbx_strand_id
1 'polypeptide(L)'
;MALEVYETKGRIDYRKGSFDPPCNAVNGVFLIHPLEINNAKFVFSDPKMDRLIEMFAKTFREKGEVGDFVRAILRKNSLKIVGLIDARSGKARCQVALILIPFLPHDYHDPAKKRVIRLYILAATKLAKFLGAGYVGLGAFNSVVTANGKWLDLQNVLATTSGAAGTAASLFAGSLRGARNIGIIAKKSTLVVVGATGGVGLPTTMMLAPKFKQVILVARKEGPLVNLGRALINEAGLKEDQVIATLDTKAALKHADVSILATSVAHAKELGLSANSFKSGSLVVDAGRPKNLEREVVQKGEFLAIDGGVYELKNGEIDPSAQLILQMGGDKLIYGCLAETILCCLQGKTVSQSIGARTSTDLVKAVSKGFKSKKIKLAKLRMFDEPVSLAEVNRIRLIRLAKAFEKLQLPAIQSIPLGLKPA
;
A
#
# COMPACT_ATOMS: atom_id res chain seq x y z
N MET A 1 28.50 17.86 14.83
CA MET A 1 27.45 18.76 14.30
C MET A 1 26.13 18.01 14.36
N ALA A 2 25.53 17.80 15.53
CA ALA A 2 24.79 18.78 16.33
C ALA A 2 23.63 19.39 15.51
N LEU A 3 22.55 18.62 15.41
CA LEU A 3 21.24 19.07 14.92
C LEU A 3 20.59 19.92 16.02
N GLU A 4 20.90 21.22 16.00
CA GLU A 4 20.10 22.25 16.66
C GLU A 4 18.94 22.63 15.72
N VAL A 5 17.78 21.99 15.85
CA VAL A 5 16.52 22.59 15.40
C VAL A 5 15.38 22.15 16.32
N TYR A 6 14.59 23.13 16.76
CA TYR A 6 13.31 23.08 17.50
C TYR A 6 13.36 23.22 19.03
N GLU A 7 13.67 24.44 19.48
CA GLU A 7 13.03 25.04 20.65
C GLU A 7 11.70 25.68 20.23
N THR A 8 10.57 25.04 20.57
CA THR A 8 9.35 25.72 21.06
C THR A 8 8.37 24.66 21.61
N LYS A 9 8.23 24.65 22.94
CA LYS A 9 7.24 23.94 23.76
C LYS A 9 7.13 22.41 23.56
N GLY A 10 8.07 21.68 24.17
CA GLY A 10 7.99 20.24 24.45
C GLY A 10 9.23 19.49 23.96
N ARG A 11 10.25 19.38 24.82
CA ARG A 11 11.52 18.69 24.52
C ARG A 11 11.27 17.22 24.16
N ILE A 12 11.78 16.77 23.02
CA ILE A 12 11.86 15.36 22.61
C ILE A 12 13.32 14.93 22.81
N ASP A 13 13.59 14.12 23.83
CA ASP A 13 14.92 13.50 24.06
C ASP A 13 14.85 12.00 23.78
N TYR A 14 15.41 11.60 22.63
CA TYR A 14 15.42 10.22 22.13
C TYR A 14 16.26 9.25 22.98
N ARG A 15 17.10 9.73 23.91
CA ARG A 15 18.01 8.87 24.68
C ARG A 15 17.34 8.15 25.86
N LYS A 16 16.12 8.54 26.24
CA LYS A 16 15.48 8.04 27.47
C LYS A 16 14.35 7.01 27.28
N GLY A 17 13.93 6.69 26.05
CA GLY A 17 12.98 5.58 25.81
C GLY A 17 11.61 5.69 26.51
N SER A 18 11.27 6.85 27.07
CA SER A 18 9.98 7.13 27.71
C SER A 18 9.40 8.41 27.08
N PHE A 19 8.38 8.23 26.24
CA PHE A 19 7.56 9.32 25.71
C PHE A 19 6.32 9.42 26.60
N ASP A 20 6.23 10.49 27.38
CA ASP A 20 5.04 10.81 28.17
C ASP A 20 4.46 12.11 27.61
N PRO A 21 3.66 12.05 26.53
CA PRO A 21 3.08 13.25 25.95
C PRO A 21 1.92 13.75 26.81
N PRO A 22 1.64 15.06 26.81
CA PRO A 22 0.47 15.58 27.51
C PRO A 22 -0.82 14.95 26.96
N CYS A 23 -1.80 14.66 27.83
CA CYS A 23 -3.15 14.26 27.41
C CYS A 23 -3.67 15.19 26.30
N ASN A 24 -4.23 14.62 25.22
CA ASN A 24 -4.64 15.31 23.98
C ASN A 24 -3.49 15.73 23.03
N ALA A 25 -2.31 15.13 23.13
CA ALA A 25 -1.18 15.45 22.25
C ALA A 25 -1.42 15.11 20.78
N VAL A 26 -2.13 14.01 20.46
CA VAL A 26 -2.29 13.53 19.07
C VAL A 26 -3.75 13.36 18.68
N ASN A 27 -4.07 13.62 17.41
CA ASN A 27 -5.42 13.42 16.86
C ASN A 27 -5.62 11.99 16.33
N GLY A 28 -4.53 11.36 15.91
CA GLY A 28 -4.55 10.01 15.37
C GLY A 28 -3.26 9.25 15.64
N VAL A 29 -3.32 7.94 15.41
CA VAL A 29 -2.16 7.05 15.43
C VAL A 29 -2.14 6.22 14.16
N PHE A 30 -0.94 5.93 13.65
CA PHE A 30 -0.74 5.01 12.54
C PHE A 30 0.18 3.87 12.98
N LEU A 31 -0.32 2.63 12.92
CA LEU A 31 0.43 1.44 13.32
C LEU A 31 1.29 0.94 12.16
N ILE A 32 2.59 0.88 12.38
CA ILE A 32 3.58 0.42 11.41
C ILE A 32 4.32 -0.80 11.92
N HIS A 33 5.06 -1.48 11.05
CA HIS A 33 5.96 -2.57 11.42
C HIS A 33 7.20 -2.52 10.53
N PRO A 34 8.36 -3.03 10.97
CA PRO A 34 9.56 -3.08 10.13
C PRO A 34 9.30 -3.97 8.90
N LEU A 35 9.73 -3.52 7.72
CA LEU A 35 9.66 -4.30 6.48
C LEU A 35 10.86 -5.26 6.33
N GLU A 36 12.00 -4.93 6.92
CA GLU A 36 13.25 -5.72 6.85
C GLU A 36 14.04 -5.61 8.16
N ILE A 37 14.96 -6.56 8.39
CA ILE A 37 15.85 -6.58 9.57
C ILE A 37 16.72 -5.33 9.64
N ASN A 38 17.19 -4.78 8.52
CA ASN A 38 18.01 -3.56 8.54
C ASN A 38 17.19 -2.35 9.01
N ASN A 39 15.90 -2.29 8.67
CA ASN A 39 14.97 -1.28 9.22
C ASN A 39 14.67 -1.55 10.70
N ALA A 40 14.76 -2.82 11.12
CA ALA A 40 14.65 -3.23 12.50
C ALA A 40 15.91 -2.89 13.33
N LYS A 41 17.13 -2.80 12.77
CA LYS A 41 18.36 -2.51 13.54
C LYS A 41 18.32 -1.21 14.33
N PHE A 42 17.65 -0.18 13.81
CA PHE A 42 17.43 1.09 14.53
C PHE A 42 16.43 0.98 15.70
N VAL A 43 15.68 -0.13 15.79
CA VAL A 43 14.57 -0.30 16.72
C VAL A 43 14.74 -1.50 17.68
N PHE A 44 15.33 -2.58 17.19
CA PHE A 44 15.52 -3.89 17.81
C PHE A 44 16.98 -4.15 18.18
N SER A 45 17.69 -3.14 18.66
CA SER A 45 18.99 -3.33 19.32
C SER A 45 18.89 -4.05 20.69
N ASP A 46 17.78 -4.75 20.99
CA ASP A 46 17.56 -5.46 22.25
C ASP A 46 17.23 -6.96 22.03
N PRO A 47 18.23 -7.86 22.17
CA PRO A 47 18.05 -9.32 22.14
C PRO A 47 17.03 -9.88 23.16
N LYS A 48 16.60 -9.08 24.14
CA LYS A 48 15.57 -9.49 25.11
C LYS A 48 14.18 -9.61 24.49
N MET A 49 13.91 -8.92 23.37
CA MET A 49 12.57 -8.88 22.77
C MET A 49 12.16 -10.23 22.16
N ASP A 50 13.08 -10.95 21.50
CA ASP A 50 12.79 -12.25 20.90
C ASP A 50 12.50 -13.30 21.98
N ARG A 51 13.32 -13.34 23.04
CA ARG A 51 13.05 -14.17 24.23
C ARG A 51 11.73 -13.81 24.90
N LEU A 52 11.36 -12.53 24.91
CA LEU A 52 10.11 -12.07 25.50
C LEU A 52 8.91 -12.56 24.68
N ILE A 53 8.98 -12.47 23.34
CA ILE A 53 7.96 -12.98 22.42
C ILE A 53 7.79 -14.50 22.56
N GLU A 54 8.89 -15.25 22.58
CA GLU A 54 8.87 -16.71 22.75
C GLU A 54 8.35 -17.13 24.13
N MET A 55 8.83 -16.49 25.19
CA MET A 55 8.38 -16.73 26.56
C MET A 55 6.87 -16.48 26.67
N PHE A 56 6.37 -15.36 26.14
CA PHE A 56 4.93 -15.07 26.17
C PHE A 56 4.10 -16.01 25.30
N ALA A 57 4.60 -16.44 24.13
CA ALA A 57 3.94 -17.44 23.30
C ALA A 57 3.84 -18.81 24.01
N LYS A 58 4.80 -19.12 24.90
CA LYS A 58 4.82 -20.33 25.73
C LYS A 58 3.90 -20.21 26.94
N THR A 59 4.04 -19.15 27.75
CA THR A 59 3.24 -18.93 28.98
C THR A 59 1.73 -18.78 28.70
N PHE A 60 1.34 -18.29 27.52
CA PHE A 60 -0.07 -18.09 27.19
C PHE A 60 -0.79 -19.33 26.64
N ARG A 61 -0.07 -20.40 26.26
CA ARG A 61 -0.72 -21.70 26.04
C ARG A 61 -1.34 -22.24 27.32
N GLU A 62 -0.92 -21.74 28.48
CA GLU A 62 -1.14 -22.43 29.74
C GLU A 62 -2.20 -21.80 30.65
N LYS A 63 -2.46 -20.47 30.71
CA LYS A 63 -3.49 -19.91 31.65
C LYS A 63 -3.85 -18.40 31.62
N GLY A 64 -3.40 -17.56 30.67
CA GLY A 64 -3.55 -16.08 30.80
C GLY A 64 -4.86 -15.47 30.28
N GLU A 65 -5.38 -14.43 30.96
CA GLU A 65 -6.44 -13.56 30.42
C GLU A 65 -5.88 -12.52 29.43
N VAL A 66 -6.66 -12.18 28.38
CA VAL A 66 -6.27 -11.20 27.34
C VAL A 66 -5.90 -9.83 27.93
N GLY A 67 -6.56 -9.43 29.02
CA GLY A 67 -6.30 -8.17 29.71
C GLY A 67 -4.89 -8.09 30.33
N ASP A 68 -4.41 -9.17 30.92
CA ASP A 68 -3.11 -9.20 31.60
C ASP A 68 -1.95 -9.10 30.63
N PHE A 69 -2.08 -9.68 29.45
CA PHE A 69 -1.06 -9.60 28.42
C PHE A 69 -0.94 -8.19 27.83
N VAL A 70 -2.07 -7.54 27.54
CA VAL A 70 -2.08 -6.14 27.07
C VAL A 70 -1.50 -5.21 28.14
N ARG A 71 -1.83 -5.44 29.42
CA ARG A 71 -1.22 -4.72 30.55
C ARG A 71 0.28 -4.96 30.64
N ALA A 72 0.76 -6.18 30.41
CA ALA A 72 2.18 -6.53 30.44
C ALA A 72 2.97 -5.85 29.31
N ILE A 73 2.45 -5.83 28.08
CA ILE A 73 3.07 -5.11 26.94
C ILE A 73 3.24 -3.63 27.27
N LEU A 74 2.18 -3.00 27.81
CA LEU A 74 2.21 -1.59 28.18
C LEU A 74 3.18 -1.32 29.34
N ARG A 75 3.18 -2.17 30.37
CA ARG A 75 4.08 -2.06 31.55
C ARG A 75 5.55 -2.29 31.20
N LYS A 76 5.85 -3.17 30.24
CA LYS A 76 7.22 -3.46 29.79
C LYS A 76 7.73 -2.49 28.72
N ASN A 77 6.97 -1.43 28.42
CA ASN A 77 7.31 -0.40 27.45
C ASN A 77 7.71 -0.95 26.06
N SER A 78 7.05 -2.04 25.65
CA SER A 78 7.38 -2.78 24.43
C SER A 78 6.79 -2.16 23.16
N LEU A 79 6.07 -1.05 23.30
CA LEU A 79 5.55 -0.23 22.20
C LEU A 79 6.32 1.07 22.13
N LYS A 80 6.78 1.45 20.95
CA LYS A 80 7.55 2.68 20.72
C LYS A 80 6.78 3.60 19.78
N ILE A 81 6.66 4.87 20.17
CA ILE A 81 6.34 5.95 19.23
C ILE A 81 7.64 6.35 18.57
N VAL A 82 7.65 6.30 17.25
CA VAL A 82 8.89 6.38 16.48
C VAL A 82 8.90 7.54 15.49
N GLY A 83 7.84 8.35 15.49
CA GLY A 83 7.77 9.55 14.69
C GLY A 83 6.40 10.23 14.79
N LEU A 84 6.36 11.49 14.41
CA LEU A 84 5.16 12.32 14.38
C LEU A 84 4.97 12.92 12.99
N ILE A 85 3.70 13.14 12.62
CA ILE A 85 3.32 13.80 11.38
C ILE A 85 2.29 14.86 11.73
N ASP A 86 2.57 16.13 11.41
CA ASP A 86 1.63 17.24 11.50
C ASP A 86 1.05 17.51 10.11
N ALA A 87 -0.26 17.47 9.96
CA ALA A 87 -0.97 17.79 8.74
C ALA A 87 -1.94 18.96 8.97
N ARG A 88 -2.02 19.87 8.00
CA ARG A 88 -2.85 21.08 8.11
C ARG A 88 -3.71 21.32 6.87
N SER A 89 -4.94 21.75 7.10
CA SER A 89 -5.84 22.17 6.02
C SER A 89 -6.79 23.26 6.50
N GLY A 90 -6.51 24.52 6.12
CA GLY A 90 -7.22 25.67 6.67
C GLY A 90 -7.00 25.76 8.17
N LYS A 91 -8.08 25.87 8.95
CA LYS A 91 -8.02 25.86 10.42
C LYS A 91 -7.89 24.46 11.03
N ALA A 92 -8.12 23.39 10.25
CA ALA A 92 -8.00 22.02 10.76
C ALA A 92 -6.53 21.59 10.84
N ARG A 93 -6.14 21.05 11.99
CA ARG A 93 -4.83 20.45 12.26
C ARG A 93 -5.01 19.00 12.69
N CYS A 94 -4.08 18.15 12.29
CA CYS A 94 -4.03 16.76 12.70
C CYS A 94 -2.58 16.38 12.99
N GLN A 95 -2.31 15.95 14.21
CA GLN A 95 -1.07 15.24 14.53
C GLN A 95 -1.32 13.73 14.56
N VAL A 96 -0.50 12.97 13.83
CA VAL A 96 -0.51 11.50 13.81
C VAL A 96 0.80 10.97 14.36
N ALA A 97 0.73 10.14 15.41
CA ALA A 97 1.90 9.41 15.89
C ALA A 97 2.07 8.07 15.20
N LEU A 98 3.31 7.71 14.88
CA LEU A 98 3.67 6.39 14.36
C LEU A 98 3.99 5.47 15.52
N ILE A 99 3.20 4.42 15.73
CA ILE A 99 3.48 3.38 16.73
C ILE A 99 4.00 2.15 16.02
N LEU A 100 5.16 1.66 16.46
CA LEU A 100 5.76 0.46 15.91
C LEU A 100 5.23 -0.81 16.57
N ILE A 101 4.80 -1.74 15.73
CA ILE A 101 4.47 -3.12 16.05
C ILE A 101 5.73 -3.97 15.76
N PRO A 102 6.33 -4.62 16.76
CA PRO A 102 7.68 -5.15 16.66
C PRO A 102 7.74 -6.54 16.01
N PHE A 103 7.25 -6.67 14.78
CA PHE A 103 7.22 -7.93 14.03
C PHE A 103 7.61 -7.73 12.56
N LEU A 104 8.35 -8.68 12.00
CA LEU A 104 8.76 -8.67 10.60
C LEU A 104 7.68 -9.30 9.70
N PRO A 105 7.69 -9.06 8.38
CA PRO A 105 6.65 -9.55 7.48
C PRO A 105 6.39 -11.06 7.58
N HIS A 106 7.42 -11.88 7.75
CA HIS A 106 7.28 -13.33 7.88
C HIS A 106 6.54 -13.76 9.16
N ASP A 107 6.63 -12.98 10.25
CA ASP A 107 5.90 -13.27 11.50
C ASP A 107 4.38 -13.16 11.32
N TYR A 108 3.93 -12.28 10.43
CA TYR A 108 2.50 -12.10 10.14
C TYR A 108 1.89 -13.29 9.38
N HIS A 109 2.74 -14.11 8.74
CA HIS A 109 2.33 -15.33 8.07
C HIS A 109 2.35 -16.56 8.99
N ASP A 110 3.04 -16.48 10.13
CA ASP A 110 3.06 -17.55 11.13
C ASP A 110 1.74 -17.61 11.92
N PRO A 111 0.94 -18.70 11.78
CA PRO A 111 -0.31 -18.86 12.50
C PRO A 111 -0.15 -18.80 14.02
N ALA A 112 1.00 -19.23 14.56
CA ALA A 112 1.28 -19.23 16.00
C ALA A 112 1.48 -17.81 16.55
N LYS A 113 2.07 -16.90 15.77
CA LYS A 113 2.34 -15.51 16.18
C LYS A 113 1.15 -14.58 15.94
N LYS A 114 0.22 -14.95 15.05
CA LYS A 114 -0.98 -14.15 14.69
C LYS A 114 -1.74 -13.59 15.90
N ARG A 115 -1.95 -14.41 16.94
CA ARG A 115 -2.66 -13.97 18.15
C ARG A 115 -1.85 -12.92 18.91
N VAL A 116 -0.56 -13.13 19.08
CA VAL A 116 0.33 -12.22 19.80
C VAL A 116 0.40 -10.87 19.08
N ILE A 117 0.57 -10.87 17.76
CA ILE A 117 0.59 -9.65 16.93
C ILE A 117 -0.71 -8.84 17.11
N ARG A 118 -1.87 -9.51 17.06
CA ARG A 118 -3.18 -8.87 17.30
C ARG A 118 -3.27 -8.22 18.68
N LEU A 119 -2.68 -8.85 19.71
CA LEU A 119 -2.65 -8.29 21.05
C LEU A 119 -1.72 -7.07 21.16
N TYR A 120 -0.59 -7.05 20.45
CA TYR A 120 0.24 -5.85 20.30
C TYR A 120 -0.51 -4.70 19.61
N ILE A 121 -1.25 -5.00 18.53
CA ILE A 121 -2.11 -4.03 17.86
C ILE A 121 -3.18 -3.48 18.81
N LEU A 122 -3.84 -4.35 19.59
CA LEU A 122 -4.84 -3.92 20.58
C LEU A 122 -4.22 -3.06 21.69
N ALA A 123 -3.03 -3.43 22.18
CA ALA A 123 -2.29 -2.64 23.17
C ALA A 123 -1.94 -1.25 22.61
N ALA A 124 -1.45 -1.19 21.36
CA ALA A 124 -1.14 0.07 20.68
C ALA A 124 -2.38 0.95 20.48
N THR A 125 -3.55 0.36 20.17
CA THR A 125 -4.80 1.13 20.05
C THR A 125 -5.29 1.64 21.41
N LYS A 126 -5.12 0.88 22.49
CA LYS A 126 -5.43 1.37 23.85
C LYS A 126 -4.48 2.49 24.28
N LEU A 127 -3.19 2.37 23.96
CA LEU A 127 -2.23 3.45 24.13
C LEU A 127 -2.67 4.68 23.31
N ALA A 128 -3.02 4.52 22.04
CA ALA A 128 -3.51 5.62 21.20
C ALA A 128 -4.70 6.35 21.85
N LYS A 129 -5.66 5.62 22.42
CA LYS A 129 -6.80 6.21 23.14
C LYS A 129 -6.35 6.99 24.37
N PHE A 130 -5.42 6.44 25.16
CA PHE A 130 -4.83 7.12 26.31
C PHE A 130 -4.12 8.43 25.92
N LEU A 131 -3.47 8.45 24.75
CA LEU A 131 -2.82 9.63 24.17
C LEU A 131 -3.80 10.69 23.63
N GLY A 132 -5.12 10.43 23.67
CA GLY A 132 -6.16 11.32 23.16
C GLY A 132 -6.46 11.16 21.67
N ALA A 133 -5.93 10.12 21.00
CA ALA A 133 -6.22 9.89 19.60
C ALA A 133 -7.70 9.53 19.40
N GLY A 134 -8.32 10.14 18.39
CA GLY A 134 -9.68 9.79 17.97
C GLY A 134 -9.73 8.70 16.89
N TYR A 135 -8.58 8.34 16.32
CA TYR A 135 -8.51 7.46 15.15
C TYR A 135 -7.23 6.62 15.11
N VAL A 136 -7.32 5.39 14.62
CA VAL A 136 -6.17 4.52 14.38
C VAL A 136 -6.13 4.01 12.93
N GLY A 137 -4.99 4.17 12.28
CA GLY A 137 -4.71 3.61 10.96
C GLY A 137 -3.84 2.37 11.03
N LEU A 138 -4.10 1.39 10.16
CA LEU A 138 -3.38 0.14 10.10
C LEU A 138 -2.47 0.08 8.85
N GLY A 139 -1.16 0.18 9.06
CA GLY A 139 -0.17 0.05 7.99
C GLY A 139 0.15 -1.41 7.64
N ALA A 140 0.35 -1.67 6.35
CA ALA A 140 0.87 -2.93 5.82
C ALA A 140 0.19 -4.17 6.45
N PHE A 141 0.95 -5.12 7.01
CA PHE A 141 0.42 -6.38 7.51
C PHE A 141 -0.43 -6.25 8.79
N ASN A 142 -0.41 -5.11 9.48
CA ASN A 142 -1.33 -4.85 10.60
C ASN A 142 -2.79 -4.89 10.13
N SER A 143 -3.07 -4.43 8.91
CA SER A 143 -4.40 -4.54 8.32
C SER A 143 -4.74 -5.99 7.96
N VAL A 144 -3.80 -6.74 7.38
CA VAL A 144 -4.00 -8.12 6.92
C VAL A 144 -4.32 -9.05 8.10
N VAL A 145 -3.50 -8.99 9.16
CA VAL A 145 -3.65 -9.87 10.33
C VAL A 145 -4.95 -9.62 11.09
N THR A 146 -5.48 -8.39 11.01
CA THR A 146 -6.75 -7.98 11.62
C THR A 146 -7.95 -8.11 10.68
N ALA A 147 -7.80 -8.80 9.53
CA ALA A 147 -8.83 -8.96 8.51
C ALA A 147 -9.37 -7.60 8.00
N ASN A 148 -8.45 -6.78 7.49
CA ASN A 148 -8.66 -5.39 7.09
C ASN A 148 -9.28 -4.55 8.21
N GLY A 149 -8.74 -4.67 9.42
CA GLY A 149 -9.20 -3.92 10.60
C GLY A 149 -10.49 -4.44 11.24
N LYS A 150 -11.23 -5.38 10.63
CA LYS A 150 -12.50 -5.90 11.18
C LYS A 150 -12.34 -6.47 12.60
N TRP A 151 -11.25 -7.20 12.84
CA TRP A 151 -10.99 -7.76 14.17
C TRP A 151 -10.77 -6.68 15.23
N LEU A 152 -10.06 -5.60 14.89
CA LEU A 152 -9.76 -4.50 15.80
C LEU A 152 -11.00 -3.63 16.05
N ASP A 153 -11.77 -3.37 15.00
CA ASP A 153 -13.03 -2.60 15.05
C ASP A 153 -14.02 -3.24 16.05
N LEU A 154 -14.14 -4.57 16.03
CA LEU A 154 -14.94 -5.33 17.00
C LEU A 154 -14.47 -5.20 18.46
N GLN A 155 -13.24 -4.75 18.72
CA GLN A 155 -12.77 -4.48 20.08
C GLN A 155 -13.29 -3.16 20.64
N ASN A 156 -13.92 -2.32 19.79
CA ASN A 156 -14.59 -1.07 20.17
C ASN A 156 -13.71 -0.12 21.01
N VAL A 157 -12.42 -0.01 20.67
CA VAL A 157 -11.48 0.88 21.39
C VAL A 157 -11.44 2.27 20.77
N LEU A 158 -11.17 2.33 19.45
CA LEU A 158 -11.11 3.55 18.64
C LEU A 158 -11.59 3.27 17.21
N ALA A 159 -12.11 4.30 16.56
CA ALA A 159 -12.42 4.27 15.15
C ALA A 159 -11.16 3.93 14.34
N THR A 160 -11.30 3.00 13.39
CA THR A 160 -10.17 2.37 12.70
C THR A 160 -10.27 2.57 11.20
N THR A 161 -9.13 2.73 10.51
CA THR A 161 -9.04 2.52 9.06
C THR A 161 -7.96 1.52 8.67
N SER A 162 -8.26 0.67 7.69
CA SER A 162 -7.24 -0.13 6.99
C SER A 162 -6.46 0.69 5.96
N GLY A 163 -6.97 1.86 5.56
CA GLY A 163 -6.37 2.69 4.53
C GLY A 163 -6.55 2.18 3.09
N ALA A 164 -7.44 1.20 2.90
CA ALA A 164 -7.63 0.55 1.60
C ALA A 164 -8.23 1.50 0.55
N ALA A 165 -9.16 2.39 0.93
CA ALA A 165 -9.78 3.32 0.00
C ALA A 165 -8.77 4.35 -0.55
N GLY A 166 -7.91 4.89 0.31
CA GLY A 166 -6.86 5.83 -0.05
C GLY A 166 -5.80 5.17 -0.94
N THR A 167 -5.43 3.93 -0.64
CA THR A 167 -4.51 3.16 -1.47
C THR A 167 -5.12 2.83 -2.85
N ALA A 168 -6.38 2.40 -2.89
CA ALA A 168 -7.11 2.13 -4.13
C ALA A 168 -7.31 3.39 -4.99
N ALA A 169 -7.56 4.55 -4.36
CA ALA A 169 -7.64 5.83 -5.06
C ALA A 169 -6.32 6.18 -5.77
N SER A 170 -5.18 5.89 -5.12
CA SER A 170 -3.86 6.05 -5.73
C SER A 170 -3.64 5.08 -6.88
N LEU A 171 -3.98 3.81 -6.70
CA LEU A 171 -3.86 2.81 -7.77
C LEU A 171 -4.70 3.15 -8.98
N PHE A 172 -5.93 3.61 -8.78
CA PHE A 172 -6.81 4.06 -9.86
C PHE A 172 -6.20 5.24 -10.63
N ALA A 173 -5.78 6.29 -9.93
CA ALA A 173 -5.24 7.49 -10.58
C ALA A 173 -3.83 7.28 -11.17
N GLY A 174 -2.98 6.51 -10.47
CA GLY A 174 -1.60 6.20 -10.84
C GLY A 174 -1.53 5.30 -12.06
N SER A 175 -2.34 4.25 -12.12
CA SER A 175 -2.39 3.34 -13.29
C SER A 175 -2.84 4.08 -14.55
N LEU A 176 -3.90 4.88 -14.49
CA LEU A 176 -4.37 5.67 -15.64
C LEU A 176 -3.37 6.76 -16.05
N ARG A 177 -2.60 7.31 -15.10
CA ARG A 177 -1.50 8.25 -15.42
C ARG A 177 -0.34 7.53 -16.09
N GLY A 178 0.16 6.44 -15.51
CA GLY A 178 1.24 5.64 -16.08
C GLY A 178 0.90 5.11 -17.47
N ALA A 179 -0.31 4.59 -17.65
CA ALA A 179 -0.79 4.05 -18.92
C ALA A 179 -0.76 5.13 -20.01
N ARG A 180 -1.27 6.34 -19.72
CA ARG A 180 -1.22 7.46 -20.67
C ARG A 180 0.20 7.87 -21.02
N ASN A 181 1.12 7.89 -20.05
CA ASN A 181 2.51 8.30 -20.26
C ASN A 181 3.23 7.40 -21.28
N ILE A 182 2.93 6.10 -21.32
CA ILE A 182 3.53 5.15 -22.27
C ILE A 182 2.62 4.82 -23.46
N GLY A 183 1.50 5.54 -23.64
CA GLY A 183 0.61 5.39 -24.81
C GLY A 183 -0.33 4.19 -24.77
N ILE A 184 -0.67 3.65 -23.59
CA ILE A 184 -1.72 2.64 -23.43
C ILE A 184 -3.10 3.31 -23.50
N ILE A 185 -3.96 2.79 -24.38
CA ILE A 185 -5.38 3.17 -24.46
C ILE A 185 -6.19 2.13 -23.70
N ALA A 186 -6.57 2.43 -22.45
CA ALA A 186 -7.23 1.48 -21.54
C ALA A 186 -8.41 0.73 -22.18
N LYS A 187 -9.30 1.44 -22.89
CA LYS A 187 -10.47 0.86 -23.58
C LYS A 187 -10.16 -0.17 -24.67
N LYS A 188 -8.89 -0.29 -25.11
CA LYS A 188 -8.42 -1.28 -26.10
C LYS A 188 -7.48 -2.32 -25.48
N SER A 189 -7.31 -2.30 -24.16
CA SER A 189 -6.25 -3.01 -23.45
C SER A 189 -6.78 -3.94 -22.38
N THR A 190 -5.92 -4.89 -21.98
CA THR A 190 -6.20 -5.87 -20.92
C THR A 190 -5.59 -5.43 -19.59
N LEU A 191 -6.41 -5.42 -18.55
CA LEU A 191 -6.01 -5.20 -17.16
C LEU A 191 -5.84 -6.56 -16.45
N VAL A 192 -4.75 -6.74 -15.72
CA VAL A 192 -4.59 -7.85 -14.76
C VAL A 192 -4.51 -7.29 -13.35
N VAL A 193 -5.25 -7.88 -12.40
CA VAL A 193 -5.11 -7.52 -10.98
C VAL A 193 -4.73 -8.77 -10.18
N VAL A 194 -3.50 -8.76 -9.65
CA VAL A 194 -2.98 -9.80 -8.76
C VAL A 194 -3.29 -9.42 -7.31
N GLY A 195 -3.95 -10.32 -6.58
CA GLY A 195 -4.57 -10.00 -5.30
C GLY A 195 -5.94 -9.33 -5.47
N ALA A 196 -6.65 -9.61 -6.56
CA ALA A 196 -7.93 -8.96 -6.92
C ALA A 196 -8.99 -8.99 -5.82
N THR A 197 -8.98 -10.01 -4.96
CA THR A 197 -9.97 -10.19 -3.89
C THR A 197 -9.51 -9.65 -2.53
N GLY A 198 -8.34 -9.01 -2.48
CA GLY A 198 -7.76 -8.43 -1.26
C GLY A 198 -8.39 -7.09 -0.88
N GLY A 199 -8.06 -6.57 0.31
CA GLY A 199 -8.61 -5.32 0.83
C GLY A 199 -8.39 -4.11 -0.09
N VAL A 200 -7.23 -4.03 -0.73
CA VAL A 200 -6.89 -3.00 -1.72
C VAL A 200 -7.23 -3.43 -3.15
N GLY A 201 -6.98 -4.69 -3.49
CA GLY A 201 -7.20 -5.22 -4.84
C GLY A 201 -8.66 -5.17 -5.28
N LEU A 202 -9.60 -5.47 -4.38
CA LEU A 202 -11.03 -5.47 -4.69
C LEU A 202 -11.55 -4.08 -5.09
N PRO A 203 -11.45 -3.03 -4.24
CA PRO A 203 -11.89 -1.69 -4.63
C PRO A 203 -11.14 -1.16 -5.85
N THR A 204 -9.86 -1.50 -6.01
CA THR A 204 -9.07 -1.12 -7.19
C THR A 204 -9.62 -1.77 -8.46
N THR A 205 -9.95 -3.06 -8.41
CA THR A 205 -10.55 -3.81 -9.52
C THR A 205 -11.89 -3.21 -9.90
N MET A 206 -12.78 -2.98 -8.92
CA MET A 206 -14.10 -2.38 -9.17
C MET A 206 -14.01 -0.99 -9.80
N MET A 207 -12.98 -0.21 -9.45
CA MET A 207 -12.76 1.13 -10.02
C MET A 207 -12.16 1.10 -11.42
N LEU A 208 -11.19 0.21 -11.67
CA LEU A 208 -10.43 0.18 -12.93
C LEU A 208 -11.09 -0.65 -14.01
N ALA A 209 -11.68 -1.80 -13.70
CA ALA A 209 -12.20 -2.74 -14.68
C ALA A 209 -13.12 -2.08 -15.74
N PRO A 210 -14.06 -1.17 -15.40
CA PRO A 210 -14.91 -0.48 -16.40
C PRO A 210 -14.15 0.43 -17.37
N LYS A 211 -12.86 0.69 -17.15
CA LYS A 211 -12.02 1.51 -18.03
C LYS A 211 -11.26 0.68 -19.08
N PHE A 212 -11.27 -0.64 -18.94
CA PHE A 212 -10.51 -1.55 -19.79
C PHE A 212 -11.41 -2.39 -20.70
N LYS A 213 -10.82 -2.91 -21.80
CA LYS A 213 -11.55 -3.81 -22.70
C LYS A 213 -11.87 -5.14 -22.03
N GLN A 214 -10.86 -5.67 -21.34
CA GLN A 214 -10.90 -6.97 -20.66
C GLN A 214 -10.15 -6.86 -19.33
N VAL A 215 -10.62 -7.60 -18.34
CA VAL A 215 -10.00 -7.71 -17.02
C VAL A 215 -9.75 -9.17 -16.67
N ILE A 216 -8.56 -9.46 -16.15
CA ILE A 216 -8.18 -10.76 -15.63
C ILE A 216 -7.95 -10.63 -14.13
N LEU A 217 -8.74 -11.36 -13.36
CA LEU A 217 -8.73 -11.41 -11.91
C LEU A 217 -7.84 -12.55 -11.45
N VAL A 218 -6.86 -12.23 -10.61
CA VAL A 218 -5.91 -13.22 -10.07
C VAL A 218 -5.91 -13.18 -8.55
N ALA A 219 -6.18 -14.32 -7.93
CA ALA A 219 -6.09 -14.54 -6.48
C ALA A 219 -5.87 -16.03 -6.18
N ARG A 220 -5.74 -16.38 -4.89
CA ARG A 220 -5.45 -17.76 -4.45
C ARG A 220 -6.68 -18.66 -4.31
N LYS A 221 -7.89 -18.08 -4.30
CA LYS A 221 -9.13 -18.79 -4.02
C LYS A 221 -10.15 -18.50 -5.10
N GLU A 222 -10.72 -19.56 -5.65
CA GLU A 222 -11.71 -19.49 -6.74
C GLU A 222 -13.01 -18.81 -6.31
N GLY A 223 -13.61 -19.21 -5.18
CA GLY A 223 -14.90 -18.66 -4.73
C GLY A 223 -14.92 -17.11 -4.66
N PRO A 224 -13.97 -16.45 -3.98
CA PRO A 224 -13.86 -14.99 -3.98
C PRO A 224 -13.66 -14.37 -5.37
N LEU A 225 -12.96 -15.04 -6.29
CA LEU A 225 -12.80 -14.55 -7.68
C LEU A 225 -14.12 -14.60 -8.44
N VAL A 226 -14.85 -15.71 -8.35
CA VAL A 226 -16.18 -15.86 -8.97
C VAL A 226 -17.14 -14.79 -8.44
N ASN A 227 -17.14 -14.54 -7.13
CA ASN A 227 -17.96 -13.50 -6.52
C ASN A 227 -17.59 -12.10 -7.03
N LEU A 228 -16.30 -11.80 -7.16
CA LEU A 228 -15.85 -10.53 -7.72
C LEU A 228 -16.21 -10.39 -9.21
N GLY A 229 -16.07 -11.46 -9.99
CA GLY A 229 -16.46 -11.47 -11.41
C GLY A 229 -17.96 -11.18 -11.57
N ARG A 230 -18.81 -11.85 -10.78
CA ARG A 230 -20.27 -11.56 -10.75
C ARG A 230 -20.56 -10.12 -10.35
N ALA A 231 -19.86 -9.57 -9.35
CA ALA A 231 -20.04 -8.17 -8.95
C ALA A 231 -19.65 -7.19 -10.06
N LEU A 232 -18.59 -7.47 -10.84
CA LEU A 232 -18.22 -6.65 -11.99
C LEU A 232 -19.28 -6.64 -13.09
N ILE A 233 -19.90 -7.79 -13.34
CA ILE A 233 -20.98 -7.92 -14.33
C ILE A 233 -22.23 -7.18 -13.83
N ASN A 234 -22.71 -7.55 -12.63
CA ASN A 234 -23.99 -7.09 -12.10
C ASN A 234 -23.98 -5.63 -11.64
N GLU A 235 -22.88 -5.17 -11.04
CA GLU A 235 -22.81 -3.83 -10.42
C GLU A 235 -22.00 -2.83 -11.23
N ALA A 236 -20.99 -3.29 -11.99
CA ALA A 236 -20.12 -2.40 -12.76
C ALA A 236 -20.40 -2.42 -14.28
N GLY A 237 -21.37 -3.24 -14.73
CA GLY A 237 -21.88 -3.26 -16.10
C GLY A 237 -20.92 -3.87 -17.12
N LEU A 238 -19.99 -4.73 -16.69
CA LEU A 238 -19.15 -5.50 -17.61
C LEU A 238 -19.95 -6.66 -18.21
N LYS A 239 -19.58 -7.07 -19.42
CA LYS A 239 -20.07 -8.32 -20.02
C LYS A 239 -19.22 -9.50 -19.53
N GLU A 240 -19.80 -10.69 -19.58
CA GLU A 240 -19.14 -11.93 -19.13
C GLU A 240 -17.84 -12.21 -19.90
N ASP A 241 -17.82 -11.98 -21.21
CA ASP A 241 -16.65 -12.14 -22.08
C ASP A 241 -15.51 -11.13 -21.80
N GLN A 242 -15.79 -10.09 -21.01
CA GLN A 242 -14.79 -9.10 -20.58
C GLN A 242 -14.09 -9.49 -19.27
N VAL A 243 -14.58 -10.51 -18.54
CA VAL A 243 -14.07 -10.87 -17.22
C VAL A 243 -13.52 -12.29 -17.23
N ILE A 244 -12.23 -12.43 -16.92
CA ILE A 244 -11.55 -13.72 -16.78
C ILE A 244 -11.09 -13.86 -15.33
N ALA A 245 -11.25 -15.03 -14.73
CA ALA A 245 -10.68 -15.36 -13.43
C ALA A 245 -9.67 -16.50 -13.60
N THR A 246 -8.52 -16.40 -12.94
CA THR A 246 -7.52 -17.46 -12.93
C THR A 246 -6.71 -17.47 -11.63
N LEU A 247 -6.18 -18.64 -11.29
CA LEU A 247 -5.21 -18.80 -10.21
C LEU A 247 -3.76 -18.69 -10.73
N ASP A 248 -3.55 -18.78 -12.05
CA ASP A 248 -2.24 -18.68 -12.67
C ASP A 248 -1.82 -17.22 -12.88
N THR A 249 -0.98 -16.75 -11.97
CA THR A 249 -0.45 -15.38 -12.00
C THR A 249 0.45 -15.13 -13.21
N LYS A 250 1.32 -16.08 -13.57
CA LYS A 250 2.32 -15.88 -14.63
C LYS A 250 1.68 -15.89 -16.00
N ALA A 251 0.74 -16.80 -16.25
CA ALA A 251 -0.02 -16.83 -17.49
C ALA A 251 -0.80 -15.51 -17.66
N ALA A 252 -1.50 -15.04 -16.62
CA ALA A 252 -2.26 -13.80 -16.69
C ALA A 252 -1.38 -12.58 -17.03
N LEU A 253 -0.25 -12.41 -16.35
CA LEU A 253 0.62 -11.24 -16.50
C LEU A 253 1.23 -11.10 -17.91
N LYS A 254 1.45 -12.21 -18.63
CA LYS A 254 1.93 -12.18 -20.03
C LYS A 254 0.95 -11.52 -21.00
N HIS A 255 -0.34 -11.45 -20.65
CA HIS A 255 -1.38 -10.84 -21.48
C HIS A 255 -1.70 -9.39 -21.07
N ALA A 256 -1.17 -8.91 -19.94
CA ALA A 256 -1.48 -7.60 -19.37
C ALA A 256 -0.87 -6.46 -20.18
N ASP A 257 -1.67 -5.46 -20.57
CA ASP A 257 -1.12 -4.14 -20.90
C ASP A 257 -0.89 -3.31 -19.63
N VAL A 258 -1.75 -3.49 -18.63
CA VAL A 258 -1.61 -2.91 -17.30
C VAL A 258 -1.80 -4.02 -16.28
N SER A 259 -0.84 -4.17 -15.35
CA SER A 259 -0.97 -5.07 -14.21
C SER A 259 -0.91 -4.31 -12.90
N ILE A 260 -1.74 -4.70 -11.94
CA ILE A 260 -1.72 -4.22 -10.55
C ILE A 260 -1.28 -5.37 -9.65
N LEU A 261 -0.23 -5.17 -8.88
CA LEU A 261 0.24 -6.11 -7.87
C LEU A 261 -0.20 -5.59 -6.49
N ALA A 262 -1.28 -6.18 -5.95
CA ALA A 262 -1.88 -5.83 -4.65
C ALA A 262 -1.91 -7.05 -3.73
N THR A 263 -0.78 -7.75 -3.65
CA THR A 263 -0.60 -8.96 -2.85
C THR A 263 -0.04 -8.67 -1.46
N SER A 264 -0.16 -9.65 -0.56
CA SER A 264 0.37 -9.61 0.81
C SER A 264 1.46 -10.69 0.95
N VAL A 265 2.54 -10.58 0.18
CA VAL A 265 3.70 -11.48 0.27
C VAL A 265 4.74 -10.88 1.20
N ALA A 266 5.44 -11.71 1.97
CA ALA A 266 6.50 -11.24 2.86
C ALA A 266 7.78 -10.93 2.05
N HIS A 267 7.99 -11.65 0.95
CA HIS A 267 9.10 -11.46 0.02
C HIS A 267 8.64 -11.54 -1.44
N ALA A 268 9.19 -10.67 -2.30
CA ALA A 268 8.88 -10.65 -3.74
C ALA A 268 9.11 -12.02 -4.43
N LYS A 269 10.14 -12.77 -3.99
CA LYS A 269 10.47 -14.12 -4.48
C LYS A 269 9.32 -15.12 -4.36
N GLU A 270 8.39 -14.93 -3.42
CA GLU A 270 7.21 -15.80 -3.25
C GLU A 270 6.31 -15.81 -4.49
N LEU A 271 6.29 -14.71 -5.27
CA LEU A 271 5.52 -14.66 -6.52
C LEU A 271 6.26 -15.32 -7.69
N GLY A 272 7.57 -15.57 -7.54
CA GLY A 272 8.42 -16.19 -8.56
C GLY A 272 8.42 -15.45 -9.89
N LEU A 273 8.23 -14.13 -9.86
CA LEU A 273 8.15 -13.29 -11.06
C LEU A 273 9.54 -12.96 -11.59
N SER A 274 9.65 -12.94 -12.91
CA SER A 274 10.84 -12.56 -13.66
C SER A 274 10.51 -11.46 -14.67
N ALA A 275 11.51 -10.84 -15.29
CA ALA A 275 11.30 -9.84 -16.34
C ALA A 275 10.36 -10.35 -17.46
N ASN A 276 10.51 -11.63 -17.84
CA ASN A 276 9.72 -12.31 -18.88
C ASN A 276 8.30 -12.73 -18.44
N SER A 277 7.94 -12.45 -17.17
CA SER A 277 6.57 -12.70 -16.68
C SER A 277 5.59 -11.63 -17.15
N PHE A 278 6.09 -10.49 -17.65
CA PHE A 278 5.28 -9.35 -18.07
C PHE A 278 5.38 -9.14 -19.57
N LYS A 279 4.31 -8.62 -20.16
CA LYS A 279 4.27 -8.22 -21.57
C LYS A 279 5.22 -7.04 -21.83
N SER A 280 6.02 -7.10 -22.88
CA SER A 280 6.84 -5.95 -23.31
C SER A 280 5.96 -4.73 -23.67
N GLY A 281 6.40 -3.54 -23.27
CA GLY A 281 5.66 -2.30 -23.45
C GLY A 281 4.42 -2.15 -22.55
N SER A 282 4.35 -2.90 -21.45
CA SER A 282 3.26 -2.83 -20.46
C SER A 282 3.58 -1.89 -19.29
N LEU A 283 2.56 -1.63 -18.47
CA LEU A 283 2.67 -0.97 -17.18
C LEU A 283 2.44 -1.97 -16.05
N VAL A 284 3.28 -1.92 -15.02
CA VAL A 284 3.13 -2.67 -13.77
C VAL A 284 3.05 -1.69 -12.60
N VAL A 285 2.00 -1.79 -11.79
CA VAL A 285 1.79 -0.96 -10.61
C VAL A 285 1.93 -1.82 -9.36
N ASP A 286 2.98 -1.59 -8.57
CA ASP A 286 3.29 -2.36 -7.35
C ASP A 286 2.82 -1.62 -6.09
N ALA A 287 1.75 -2.12 -5.46
CA ALA A 287 1.22 -1.61 -4.19
C ALA A 287 1.89 -2.21 -2.94
N GLY A 288 2.85 -3.12 -3.11
CA GLY A 288 3.44 -3.92 -2.04
C GLY A 288 4.27 -3.08 -1.07
N ARG A 289 4.09 -3.36 0.22
CA ARG A 289 5.01 -2.99 1.32
C ARG A 289 5.11 -4.20 2.28
N PRO A 290 6.13 -5.08 2.16
CA PRO A 290 7.26 -5.08 1.20
C PRO A 290 6.85 -5.20 -0.27
N LYS A 291 7.78 -4.88 -1.17
CA LYS A 291 7.54 -4.86 -2.63
C LYS A 291 7.22 -6.25 -3.17
N ASN A 292 6.35 -6.29 -4.18
CA ASN A 292 6.03 -7.51 -4.92
C ASN A 292 7.05 -7.78 -6.03
N LEU A 293 7.82 -6.76 -6.44
CA LEU A 293 8.87 -6.85 -7.44
C LEU A 293 10.27 -6.75 -6.84
N GLU A 294 11.19 -7.55 -7.36
CA GLU A 294 12.63 -7.40 -7.12
C GLU A 294 13.21 -6.31 -8.05
N ARG A 295 14.24 -5.58 -7.58
CA ARG A 295 14.90 -4.53 -8.38
C ARG A 295 15.44 -5.07 -9.70
N GLU A 296 16.03 -6.26 -9.69
CA GLU A 296 16.57 -6.93 -10.87
C GLU A 296 15.49 -7.21 -11.92
N VAL A 297 14.29 -7.60 -11.48
CA VAL A 297 13.15 -7.87 -12.38
C VAL A 297 12.72 -6.61 -13.12
N VAL A 298 12.72 -5.46 -12.44
CA VAL A 298 12.39 -4.16 -13.04
C VAL A 298 13.50 -3.69 -13.98
N GLN A 299 14.77 -3.80 -13.56
CA GLN A 299 15.92 -3.36 -14.36
C GLN A 299 16.05 -4.13 -15.68
N LYS A 300 15.81 -5.44 -15.66
CA LYS A 300 15.83 -6.30 -16.86
C LYS A 300 14.51 -6.28 -17.64
N GLY A 301 13.49 -5.60 -17.11
CA GLY A 301 12.14 -5.57 -17.65
C GLY A 301 11.99 -4.67 -18.87
N GLU A 302 11.18 -5.13 -19.82
CA GLU A 302 10.69 -4.32 -20.94
C GLU A 302 9.34 -3.65 -20.63
N PHE A 303 9.07 -3.35 -19.37
CA PHE A 303 7.83 -2.74 -18.89
C PHE A 303 8.14 -1.58 -17.95
N LEU A 304 7.18 -0.66 -17.82
CA LEU A 304 7.29 0.42 -16.85
C LEU A 304 6.75 -0.06 -15.50
N ALA A 305 7.58 -0.10 -14.47
CA ALA A 305 7.13 -0.34 -13.10
C ALA A 305 6.91 0.99 -12.36
N ILE A 306 5.82 1.10 -11.59
CA ILE A 306 5.56 2.24 -10.72
C ILE A 306 5.03 1.79 -9.34
N ASP A 307 5.33 2.58 -8.32
CA ASP A 307 4.82 2.43 -6.97
C ASP A 307 3.34 2.86 -6.88
N GLY A 308 2.53 1.99 -6.31
CA GLY A 308 1.17 2.30 -5.87
C GLY A 308 1.14 2.90 -4.46
N GLY A 309 0.11 3.70 -4.17
CA GLY A 309 -0.16 4.16 -2.81
C GLY A 309 0.80 5.22 -2.28
N VAL A 310 1.31 6.12 -3.13
CA VAL A 310 2.23 7.20 -2.70
C VAL A 310 1.62 8.58 -2.91
N TYR A 311 1.55 9.34 -1.82
CA TYR A 311 1.04 10.70 -1.79
C TYR A 311 2.09 11.68 -1.27
N GLU A 312 1.86 12.96 -1.57
CA GLU A 312 2.60 14.08 -1.05
C GLU A 312 1.69 14.92 -0.14
N LEU A 313 2.13 15.10 1.11
CA LEU A 313 1.48 15.96 2.09
C LEU A 313 1.97 17.40 1.89
N LYS A 314 1.24 18.21 1.11
CA LYS A 314 1.70 19.57 0.78
C LYS A 314 1.76 20.49 2.00
N ASN A 315 0.77 20.35 2.89
CA ASN A 315 0.59 21.18 4.06
C ASN A 315 0.79 20.36 5.33
N GLY A 316 1.93 20.55 5.98
CA GLY A 316 2.32 19.74 7.12
C GLY A 316 3.83 19.51 7.17
N GLU A 317 4.23 18.84 8.23
CA GLU A 317 5.61 18.45 8.54
C GLU A 317 5.63 16.96 8.89
N ILE A 318 6.66 16.28 8.42
CA ILE A 318 6.95 14.90 8.77
C ILE A 318 8.24 14.95 9.58
N ASP A 319 8.19 14.49 10.83
CA ASP A 319 9.36 14.42 11.70
C ASP A 319 10.50 13.63 11.01
N PRO A 320 11.78 14.02 11.16
CA PRO A 320 12.90 13.30 10.57
C PRO A 320 12.93 11.80 10.92
N SER A 321 12.51 11.41 12.13
CA SER A 321 12.42 10.01 12.54
C SER A 321 11.30 9.30 11.78
N ALA A 322 10.14 9.96 11.59
CA ALA A 322 9.08 9.43 10.74
C ALA A 322 9.54 9.28 9.28
N GLN A 323 10.26 10.26 8.73
CA GLN A 323 10.82 10.16 7.38
C GLN A 323 11.79 8.98 7.24
N LEU A 324 12.69 8.81 8.20
CA LEU A 324 13.66 7.72 8.24
C LEU A 324 12.98 6.35 8.28
N ILE A 325 11.83 6.24 8.94
CA ILE A 325 11.12 4.97 9.10
C ILE A 325 10.22 4.68 7.90
N LEU A 326 9.61 5.71 7.32
CA LEU A 326 8.78 5.56 6.12
C LEU A 326 9.64 5.27 4.88
N GLN A 327 10.89 5.74 4.83
CA GLN A 327 11.88 5.47 3.76
C GLN A 327 11.37 5.73 2.34
N MET A 328 10.66 6.84 2.15
CA MET A 328 9.97 7.10 0.86
C MET A 328 10.79 7.94 -0.14
N GLY A 329 12.03 8.28 0.20
CA GLY A 329 12.93 9.05 -0.69
C GLY A 329 12.46 10.49 -0.94
N GLY A 330 11.82 11.13 0.05
CA GLY A 330 11.44 12.54 0.00
C GLY A 330 10.69 13.04 1.24
N ASP A 331 10.83 14.33 1.53
CA ASP A 331 10.53 14.92 2.85
C ASP A 331 9.03 15.08 3.16
N LYS A 332 8.18 14.93 2.14
CA LYS A 332 6.72 15.12 2.24
C LYS A 332 5.93 13.92 1.75
N LEU A 333 6.57 12.78 1.56
CA LEU A 333 5.93 11.58 1.01
C LEU A 333 5.33 10.72 2.12
N ILE A 334 4.12 10.23 1.86
CA ILE A 334 3.37 9.35 2.77
C ILE A 334 2.66 8.24 2.00
N TYR A 335 2.45 7.11 2.68
CA TYR A 335 1.67 5.99 2.14
C TYR A 335 0.18 6.32 2.03
N GLY A 336 -0.52 5.69 1.08
CA GLY A 336 -1.95 5.90 0.85
C GLY A 336 -2.83 5.55 2.06
N CYS A 337 -2.46 4.52 2.81
CA CYS A 337 -3.13 4.15 4.06
C CYS A 337 -2.91 5.18 5.18
N LEU A 338 -1.71 5.75 5.28
CA LEU A 338 -1.41 6.85 6.19
C LEU A 338 -2.12 8.13 5.77
N ALA A 339 -2.18 8.42 4.47
CA ALA A 339 -2.93 9.56 3.93
C ALA A 339 -4.42 9.49 4.28
N GLU A 340 -5.04 8.31 4.18
CA GLU A 340 -6.43 8.11 4.60
C GLU A 340 -6.62 8.33 6.11
N THR A 341 -5.66 7.88 6.92
CA THR A 341 -5.66 8.11 8.39
C THR A 341 -5.63 9.62 8.70
N ILE A 342 -4.72 10.35 8.06
CA ILE A 342 -4.62 11.81 8.17
C ILE A 342 -5.92 12.48 7.71
N LEU A 343 -6.50 12.04 6.58
CA LEU A 343 -7.76 12.58 6.09
C LEU A 343 -8.90 12.40 7.10
N CYS A 344 -9.04 11.20 7.69
CA CYS A 344 -10.06 10.91 8.70
C CYS A 344 -9.92 11.84 9.91
N CYS A 345 -8.69 12.03 10.39
CA CYS A 345 -8.40 12.93 11.51
C CYS A 345 -8.68 14.39 11.17
N LEU A 346 -8.25 14.87 9.98
CA LEU A 346 -8.53 16.22 9.49
C LEU A 346 -10.02 16.50 9.27
N GLN A 347 -10.85 15.46 9.18
CA GLN A 347 -12.30 15.54 9.05
C GLN A 347 -13.03 15.28 10.38
N GLY A 348 -12.30 15.01 11.48
CA GLY A 348 -12.90 14.66 12.76
C GLY A 348 -13.79 13.42 12.70
N LYS A 349 -13.46 12.45 11.82
CA LYS A 349 -14.25 11.23 11.69
C LYS A 349 -14.18 10.41 12.97
N THR A 350 -15.34 9.97 13.44
CA THR A 350 -15.49 9.10 14.64
C THR A 350 -15.95 7.70 14.28
N VAL A 351 -16.11 7.40 12.99
CA VAL A 351 -16.56 6.11 12.48
C VAL A 351 -15.44 5.44 11.68
N SER A 352 -15.32 4.13 11.83
CA SER A 352 -14.34 3.33 11.12
C SER A 352 -14.56 3.38 9.60
N GLN A 353 -13.47 3.31 8.84
CA GLN A 353 -13.45 3.42 7.37
C GLN A 353 -12.65 2.26 6.77
N SER A 354 -12.95 1.88 5.53
CA SER A 354 -12.21 0.84 4.82
C SER A 354 -12.09 -0.50 5.58
N ILE A 355 -13.10 -0.85 6.39
CA ILE A 355 -13.05 -2.05 7.25
C ILE A 355 -13.57 -3.30 6.53
N GLY A 356 -12.88 -4.43 6.74
CA GLY A 356 -13.36 -5.75 6.35
C GLY A 356 -13.14 -6.09 4.88
N ALA A 357 -13.98 -7.00 4.35
CA ALA A 357 -13.72 -7.65 3.08
C ALA A 357 -13.95 -6.76 1.84
N ARG A 358 -14.84 -5.76 1.95
CA ARG A 358 -15.30 -4.99 0.80
C ARG A 358 -15.32 -3.50 1.10
N THR A 359 -14.34 -2.78 0.56
CA THR A 359 -14.35 -1.31 0.48
C THR A 359 -15.17 -0.88 -0.73
N SER A 360 -16.15 0.02 -0.56
CA SER A 360 -17.01 0.48 -1.66
C SER A 360 -16.30 1.46 -2.60
N THR A 361 -16.69 1.49 -3.87
CA THR A 361 -16.17 2.45 -4.84
C THR A 361 -16.56 3.88 -4.49
N ASP A 362 -17.71 4.09 -3.85
CA ASP A 362 -18.13 5.41 -3.39
C ASP A 362 -17.27 5.93 -2.24
N LEU A 363 -16.82 5.06 -1.33
CA LEU A 363 -15.84 5.45 -0.33
C LEU A 363 -14.50 5.83 -0.99
N VAL A 364 -14.02 5.07 -1.98
CA VAL A 364 -12.81 5.41 -2.74
C VAL A 364 -12.94 6.79 -3.40
N LYS A 365 -14.08 7.09 -4.03
CA LYS A 365 -14.36 8.41 -4.63
C LYS A 365 -14.42 9.52 -3.57
N ALA A 366 -15.06 9.26 -2.43
CA ALA A 366 -15.18 10.22 -1.33
C ALA A 366 -13.81 10.55 -0.71
N VAL A 367 -12.97 9.52 -0.47
CA VAL A 367 -11.59 9.69 0.00
C VAL A 367 -10.75 10.46 -1.02
N SER A 368 -10.87 10.13 -2.32
CA SER A 368 -10.18 10.86 -3.39
C SER A 368 -10.57 12.34 -3.45
N LYS A 369 -11.86 12.66 -3.29
CA LYS A 369 -12.35 14.05 -3.17
C LYS A 369 -11.80 14.73 -1.92
N GLY A 370 -11.76 14.02 -0.79
CA GLY A 370 -11.19 14.48 0.47
C GLY A 370 -9.70 14.80 0.38
N PHE A 371 -8.90 13.96 -0.28
CA PHE A 371 -7.49 14.24 -0.53
C PHE A 371 -7.29 15.54 -1.30
N LYS A 372 -8.08 15.76 -2.36
CA LYS A 372 -8.03 17.02 -3.13
C LYS A 372 -8.34 18.24 -2.26
N SER A 373 -9.40 18.19 -1.45
CA SER A 373 -9.81 19.32 -0.61
C SER A 373 -8.80 19.62 0.52
N LYS A 374 -8.10 18.58 1.02
CA LYS A 374 -7.08 18.71 2.07
C LYS A 374 -5.66 18.86 1.52
N LYS A 375 -5.48 19.10 0.21
CA LYS A 375 -4.18 19.26 -0.47
C LYS A 375 -3.22 18.07 -0.30
N ILE A 376 -3.74 16.87 -0.09
CA ILE A 376 -2.98 15.61 -0.16
C ILE A 376 -2.95 15.22 -1.65
N LYS A 377 -1.78 15.31 -2.29
CA LYS A 377 -1.67 15.13 -3.74
C LYS A 377 -1.04 13.79 -4.08
N LEU A 378 -1.53 13.12 -5.12
CA LEU A 378 -0.85 11.94 -5.64
C LEU A 378 0.57 12.34 -6.09
N ALA A 379 1.58 11.60 -5.65
CA ALA A 379 2.97 11.87 -6.01
C ALA A 379 3.21 11.75 -7.53
N LYS A 380 4.36 12.25 -7.98
CA LYS A 380 4.88 11.91 -9.33
C LYS A 380 5.12 10.40 -9.42
N LEU A 381 5.27 9.87 -10.63
CA LEU A 381 5.57 8.45 -10.81
C LEU A 381 6.89 8.12 -10.11
N ARG A 382 6.90 7.04 -9.34
CA ARG A 382 8.05 6.55 -8.59
C ARG A 382 8.17 5.04 -8.77
N MET A 383 9.35 4.49 -8.58
CA MET A 383 9.55 3.05 -8.39
C MET A 383 10.68 2.85 -7.41
N PHE A 384 10.51 1.93 -6.46
CA PHE A 384 11.46 1.73 -5.35
C PHE A 384 11.78 3.02 -4.60
N ASP A 385 10.75 3.84 -4.39
CA ASP A 385 10.85 5.09 -3.65
C ASP A 385 11.76 6.14 -4.31
N GLU A 386 12.03 6.01 -5.62
CA GLU A 386 12.77 6.98 -6.44
C GLU A 386 11.89 7.51 -7.58
N PRO A 387 12.02 8.77 -8.02
CA PRO A 387 11.29 9.28 -9.18
C PRO A 387 11.58 8.49 -10.46
N VAL A 388 10.53 8.13 -11.21
CA VAL A 388 10.68 7.56 -12.55
C VAL A 388 11.09 8.66 -13.52
N SER A 389 12.20 8.43 -14.25
CA SER A 389 12.73 9.38 -15.21
C SER A 389 11.90 9.43 -16.50
N LEU A 390 11.95 10.57 -17.19
CA LEU A 390 11.32 10.70 -18.52
C LEU A 390 11.98 9.78 -19.55
N ALA A 391 13.29 9.53 -19.42
CA ALA A 391 14.03 8.61 -20.28
C ALA A 391 13.47 7.18 -20.18
N GLU A 392 13.16 6.72 -18.97
CA GLU A 392 12.57 5.40 -18.75
C GLU A 392 11.15 5.30 -19.33
N VAL A 393 10.32 6.33 -19.14
CA VAL A 393 9.00 6.41 -19.77
C VAL A 393 9.10 6.34 -21.30
N ASN A 394 10.03 7.08 -21.89
CA ASN A 394 10.25 7.09 -23.35
C ASN A 394 10.80 5.75 -23.86
N ARG A 395 11.71 5.11 -23.12
CA ARG A 395 12.22 3.76 -23.45
C ARG A 395 11.08 2.76 -23.59
N ILE A 396 10.19 2.68 -22.60
CA ILE A 396 9.06 1.75 -22.62
C ILE A 396 8.06 2.13 -23.71
N ARG A 397 7.85 3.41 -23.97
CA ARG A 397 7.00 3.89 -25.06
C ARG A 397 7.52 3.43 -26.43
N LEU A 398 8.82 3.52 -26.68
CA LEU A 398 9.46 3.06 -27.91
C LEU A 398 9.34 1.54 -28.06
N ILE A 399 9.60 0.77 -27.01
CA ILE A 399 9.40 -0.70 -27.01
C ILE A 399 7.95 -1.03 -27.39
N ARG A 400 6.98 -0.33 -26.78
CA ARG A 400 5.55 -0.55 -27.07
C ARG A 400 5.22 -0.27 -28.54
N LEU A 401 5.75 0.81 -29.10
CA LEU A 401 5.55 1.16 -30.51
C LEU A 401 6.18 0.09 -31.41
N ALA A 402 7.42 -0.33 -31.15
CA ALA A 402 8.09 -1.38 -31.90
C ALA A 402 7.27 -2.69 -31.90
N LYS A 403 6.76 -3.13 -30.75
CA LYS A 403 5.88 -4.31 -30.64
C LYS A 403 4.54 -4.16 -31.34
N ALA A 404 4.02 -2.92 -31.46
CA ALA A 404 2.83 -2.67 -32.25
C ALA A 404 3.12 -2.76 -33.76
N PHE A 405 4.26 -2.24 -34.21
CA PHE A 405 4.72 -2.34 -35.60
C PHE A 405 5.02 -3.78 -36.02
N GLU A 406 5.69 -4.58 -35.17
CA GLU A 406 5.93 -6.01 -35.43
C GLU A 406 4.63 -6.79 -35.70
N LYS A 407 3.53 -6.43 -35.02
CA LYS A 407 2.21 -7.04 -35.21
C LYS A 407 1.46 -6.55 -36.44
N LEU A 408 1.81 -5.36 -36.93
CA LEU A 408 1.14 -4.72 -38.05
C LEU A 408 1.62 -5.24 -39.40
N GLN A 409 2.51 -6.27 -39.46
CA GLN A 409 3.10 -6.89 -40.67
C GLN A 409 2.47 -6.29 -41.92
N LEU A 410 3.07 -5.20 -42.42
CA LEU A 410 2.56 -4.57 -43.63
C LEU A 410 2.46 -5.71 -44.67
N PRO A 411 1.30 -5.93 -45.30
CA PRO A 411 1.25 -6.90 -46.38
C PRO A 411 2.37 -6.54 -47.35
N ALA A 412 3.11 -7.54 -47.84
CA ALA A 412 4.17 -7.32 -48.81
C ALA A 412 3.62 -6.37 -49.89
N ILE A 413 4.14 -5.14 -49.94
CA ILE A 413 3.72 -4.18 -50.95
C ILE A 413 4.16 -4.81 -52.27
N GLN A 414 3.19 -5.25 -53.09
CA GLN A 414 3.49 -5.65 -54.46
C GLN A 414 4.13 -4.44 -55.14
N SER A 415 5.43 -4.48 -55.33
CA SER A 415 6.14 -3.48 -56.10
C SER A 415 5.71 -3.59 -57.55
N ILE A 416 5.07 -2.55 -58.09
CA ILE A 416 4.87 -2.41 -59.53
C ILE A 416 6.20 -1.84 -60.09
N PRO A 417 6.89 -2.52 -61.01
CA PRO A 417 8.07 -1.94 -61.65
C PRO A 417 7.67 -0.66 -62.39
N LEU A 418 8.29 0.47 -62.06
CA LEU A 418 7.97 1.78 -62.65
C LEU A 418 8.43 1.92 -64.12
N GLY A 419 9.01 0.88 -64.72
CA GLY A 419 9.37 0.86 -66.15
C GLY A 419 10.35 1.95 -66.59
N LEU A 420 10.98 2.66 -65.65
CA LEU A 420 11.98 3.68 -65.96
C LEU A 420 13.24 2.99 -66.44
N LYS A 421 13.39 2.90 -67.76
CA LYS A 421 14.69 2.64 -68.38
C LYS A 421 15.65 3.75 -67.92
N PRO A 422 16.88 3.41 -67.49
CA PRO A 422 17.91 4.42 -67.25
C PRO A 422 18.07 5.28 -68.51
N ALA A 423 18.06 6.59 -68.33
CA ALA A 423 18.38 7.55 -69.39
C ALA A 423 19.87 7.58 -69.68
#